data_AF-U4L9F7-F1
#
_entry.id   AF-U4L9F7-F1
#
_cell.length_a   1.000
_cell.length_b   1.000
_cell.length_c   1.000
_cell.angle_alpha   90.00
_cell.angle_beta   90.00
_cell.angle_gamma   90.00
#
_symmetry.space_group_name_H-M   'P 1'
#
loop_
_entity.id
_entity.type
_entity.pdbx_description
1 polymer ?
#
loop_
_entity_poly.entity_id
_entity_poly.type
_entity_poly.pdbx_seq_one_letter_code
_entity_poly.pdbx_strand_id
1 'polypeptide(L)'
;MQFSTVAVVLAFASSALGAAVGVCPPWSDDKHFLLADDADCTIFWKCNPWGPVKIECPKGLYFATQHNWCDYKENAICAKKN
;
A
#
# COMPACT_ATOMS: atom_id res chain seq x y z
N MET A 1 5.62 -43.37 4.35
CA MET A 1 6.85 -42.65 3.94
C MET A 1 6.40 -41.44 3.15
N GLN A 2 6.70 -40.26 3.68
CA GLN A 2 5.96 -39.01 3.53
C GLN A 2 6.79 -38.04 2.68
N PHE A 3 6.75 -38.12 1.34
CA PHE A 3 7.68 -37.32 0.51
C PHE A 3 7.17 -36.90 -0.89
N SER A 4 5.89 -36.54 -1.10
CA SER A 4 5.47 -36.06 -2.44
C SER A 4 4.42 -34.94 -2.55
N THR A 5 3.89 -34.35 -1.48
CA THR A 5 2.88 -33.27 -1.62
C THR A 5 3.37 -31.86 -1.27
N VAL A 6 4.67 -31.67 -1.02
CA VAL A 6 5.28 -30.35 -0.73
C VAL A 6 5.14 -29.36 -1.92
N ALA A 7 4.78 -29.82 -3.11
CA ALA A 7 4.57 -28.95 -4.28
C ALA A 7 3.25 -28.14 -4.27
N VAL A 8 2.30 -28.41 -3.36
CA VAL A 8 1.03 -27.63 -3.29
C VAL A 8 1.15 -26.42 -2.35
N VAL A 9 2.32 -26.21 -1.73
CA VAL A 9 2.55 -25.02 -0.88
C VAL A 9 2.91 -23.78 -1.72
N LEU A 10 3.09 -23.90 -3.05
CA LEU A 10 3.46 -22.79 -3.93
C LEU A 10 2.30 -22.21 -4.77
N ALA A 11 1.05 -22.44 -4.36
CA ALA A 11 -0.11 -21.70 -4.89
C ALA A 11 -0.82 -20.85 -3.81
N PHE A 12 -0.19 -20.66 -2.64
CA PHE A 12 -0.72 -19.83 -1.53
C PHE A 12 0.12 -18.57 -1.28
N ALA A 13 0.67 -17.99 -2.33
CA ALA A 13 1.06 -16.59 -2.29
C ALA A 13 0.23 -15.84 -3.32
N SER A 14 -1.09 -15.75 -3.11
CA SER A 14 -1.84 -14.57 -3.53
C SER A 14 -1.24 -13.42 -2.75
N SER A 15 -0.09 -12.95 -3.21
CA SER A 15 0.58 -11.82 -2.65
C SER A 15 -0.41 -10.68 -2.83
N ALA A 16 -0.98 -10.21 -1.72
CA ALA A 16 -1.53 -8.87 -1.65
C ALA A 16 -0.33 -7.92 -1.81
N LEU A 17 0.22 -7.88 -3.03
CA LEU A 17 1.06 -6.81 -3.51
C LEU A 17 0.07 -5.71 -3.79
N GLY A 18 -0.39 -5.09 -2.70
CA GLY A 18 -1.10 -3.83 -2.79
C GLY A 18 -0.36 -2.92 -3.75
N ALA A 19 -1.11 -2.30 -4.64
CA ALA A 19 -0.62 -1.39 -5.64
C ALA A 19 -1.03 0.04 -5.26
N ALA A 20 -0.23 1.01 -5.69
CA ALA A 20 -0.59 2.41 -5.52
C ALA A 20 -1.86 2.73 -6.32
N VAL A 21 -2.88 3.28 -5.67
CA VAL A 21 -4.10 3.78 -6.29
C VAL A 21 -3.83 5.16 -6.88
N GLY A 22 -3.27 5.18 -8.09
CA GLY A 22 -2.98 6.40 -8.84
C GLY A 22 -1.62 6.36 -9.54
N VAL A 23 -1.24 7.48 -10.17
CA VAL A 23 0.01 7.59 -10.92
C VAL A 23 0.82 8.75 -10.34
N CYS A 24 2.13 8.55 -10.17
CA CYS A 24 3.04 9.64 -9.78
C CYS A 24 3.20 10.65 -10.93
N PRO A 25 3.06 11.96 -10.68
CA PRO A 25 3.36 12.97 -11.69
C PRO A 25 4.87 13.00 -12.01
N PRO A 26 5.25 13.31 -13.27
CA PRO A 26 6.65 13.31 -13.72
C PRO A 26 7.50 14.46 -13.13
N TRP A 27 6.87 15.53 -12.67
CA TRP A 27 7.52 16.66 -11.98
C TRP A 27 6.70 17.04 -10.75
N SER A 28 7.02 16.45 -9.59
CA SER A 28 6.54 16.95 -8.31
C SER A 28 7.65 17.79 -7.67
N ASP A 29 7.69 19.09 -7.99
CA ASP A 29 8.41 20.07 -7.16
C ASP A 29 7.74 20.18 -5.76
N ASP A 30 6.47 19.76 -5.67
CA ASP A 30 5.70 19.63 -4.45
C ASP A 30 6.01 18.31 -3.73
N LYS A 31 6.74 18.43 -2.62
CA LYS A 31 7.40 17.33 -1.89
C LYS A 31 6.49 16.27 -1.23
N HIS A 32 5.18 16.27 -1.46
CA HIS A 32 4.26 15.41 -0.70
C HIS A 32 3.13 14.81 -1.53
N PHE A 33 3.41 14.30 -2.72
CA PHE A 33 2.43 13.47 -3.43
C PHE A 33 2.44 12.05 -2.86
N LEU A 34 1.36 11.70 -2.14
CA LEU A 34 1.16 10.41 -1.51
C LEU A 34 -0.05 9.71 -2.13
N LEU A 35 0.07 8.41 -2.35
CA LEU A 35 -0.94 7.55 -2.94
C LEU A 35 -1.35 6.49 -1.93
N ALA A 36 -2.63 6.14 -1.88
CA ALA A 36 -3.09 5.02 -1.04
C ALA A 36 -2.71 3.69 -1.68
N ASP A 37 -2.52 2.68 -0.84
CA ASP A 37 -2.47 1.29 -1.29
C ASP A 37 -3.89 0.73 -1.49
N ASP A 38 -4.09 -0.09 -2.52
CA ASP A 38 -5.40 -0.67 -2.86
C ASP A 38 -5.79 -1.88 -2.00
N ALA A 39 -4.82 -2.53 -1.34
CA ALA A 39 -5.02 -3.75 -0.57
C ALA A 39 -4.86 -3.53 0.94
N ASP A 40 -3.89 -2.69 1.33
CA ASP A 40 -3.48 -2.47 2.71
C ASP A 40 -3.54 -0.99 3.12
N CYS A 41 -4.58 -0.65 3.87
CA CYS A 41 -4.80 0.70 4.38
C CYS A 41 -3.72 1.19 5.38
N THR A 42 -2.86 0.30 5.87
CA THR A 42 -1.70 0.67 6.70
C THR A 42 -0.50 1.07 5.86
N ILE A 43 -0.62 1.03 4.54
CA ILE A 43 0.44 1.32 3.59
C ILE A 43 0.05 2.51 2.72
N PHE A 44 1.04 3.35 2.44
CA PHE A 44 0.94 4.41 1.45
C PHE A 44 2.18 4.46 0.59
N TRP A 45 2.04 5.08 -0.57
CA TRP A 45 3.08 5.18 -1.57
C TRP A 45 3.50 6.64 -1.70
N LYS A 46 4.77 6.94 -1.41
CA LYS A 46 5.32 8.27 -1.59
C LYS A 46 5.99 8.39 -2.95
N CYS A 47 5.54 9.33 -3.77
CA CYS A 47 6.19 9.57 -5.05
C CYS A 47 7.56 10.24 -4.85
N ASN A 48 8.56 9.67 -5.49
CA ASN A 48 9.89 10.24 -5.64
C ASN A 48 10.21 10.43 -7.14
N PRO A 49 11.31 11.11 -7.50
CA PRO A 49 11.70 11.29 -8.91
C PRO A 49 11.94 9.99 -9.70
N TRP A 50 12.07 8.86 -9.01
CA TRP A 50 12.33 7.54 -9.56
C TRP A 50 11.07 6.64 -9.57
N GLY A 51 9.95 7.11 -9.02
CA GLY A 51 8.69 6.36 -8.89
C GLY A 51 8.07 6.34 -7.48
N PRO A 52 6.97 5.59 -7.29
CA PRO A 52 6.32 5.43 -5.99
C PRO A 52 7.13 4.51 -5.07
N VAL A 53 7.37 4.95 -3.84
CA VAL A 53 8.03 4.17 -2.78
C VAL A 53 6.99 3.74 -1.75
N LYS A 54 6.94 2.45 -1.46
CA LYS A 54 6.07 1.87 -0.45
C LYS A 54 6.52 2.25 0.96
N ILE A 55 5.62 2.78 1.77
CA ILE A 55 5.87 3.17 3.17
C ILE A 55 4.73 2.61 4.04
N GLU A 56 5.10 1.98 5.15
CA GLU A 56 4.17 1.49 6.14
C GLU A 56 3.93 2.55 7.22
N CYS A 57 2.66 2.72 7.60
CA CYS A 57 2.26 3.55 8.72
C CYS A 57 2.70 2.93 10.05
N PRO A 58 2.90 3.75 11.10
CA PRO A 58 3.07 3.24 12.45
C PRO A 58 1.92 2.31 12.87
N LYS A 59 2.22 1.35 13.73
CA LYS A 59 1.27 0.31 14.14
C LYS A 59 -0.04 0.92 14.67
N GLY A 60 -1.15 0.50 14.06
CA GLY A 60 -2.50 0.94 14.44
C GLY A 60 -2.98 2.22 13.74
N LEU A 61 -2.15 2.82 12.88
CA LEU A 61 -2.53 3.94 12.03
C LEU A 61 -2.76 3.49 10.59
N TYR A 62 -3.50 4.30 9.87
CA TYR A 62 -3.99 4.06 8.54
C TYR A 62 -3.80 5.31 7.69
N PHE A 63 -3.48 5.15 6.42
CA PHE A 63 -3.25 6.30 5.55
C PHE A 63 -4.55 7.05 5.25
N ALA A 64 -4.61 8.33 5.65
CA ALA A 64 -5.72 9.22 5.37
C ALA A 64 -5.42 10.06 4.11
N THR A 65 -5.99 9.67 2.97
CA THR A 65 -5.82 10.36 1.68
C THR A 65 -6.26 11.83 1.71
N GLN A 66 -7.19 12.20 2.59
CA GLN A 66 -7.63 13.59 2.76
C GLN A 66 -6.58 14.49 3.42
N HIS A 67 -5.82 13.93 4.35
CA HIS A 67 -4.86 14.70 5.14
C HIS A 67 -3.41 14.46 4.70
N ASN A 68 -3.14 13.42 3.90
CA ASN A 68 -1.80 12.99 3.47
C ASN A 68 -0.87 12.57 4.63
N TRP A 69 -1.41 11.93 5.66
CA TRP A 69 -0.62 11.33 6.75
C TRP A 69 -1.33 10.09 7.34
N CYS A 70 -0.60 9.34 8.16
CA CYS A 70 -1.13 8.19 8.89
C CYS A 70 -1.94 8.67 10.09
N ASP A 71 -3.23 8.36 10.12
CA ASP A 71 -4.17 8.75 11.17
C ASP A 71 -4.95 7.51 11.65
N TYR A 72 -5.82 7.66 12.63
CA TYR A 72 -6.67 6.58 13.10
C TYR A 72 -7.65 6.11 12.01
N LYS A 73 -8.14 4.88 12.20
CA LYS A 73 -9.03 4.22 11.23
C LYS A 73 -10.29 5.04 10.94
N GLU A 74 -10.81 5.80 11.91
CA GLU A 74 -12.01 6.62 11.71
C GLU A 74 -11.79 7.75 10.69
N ASN A 75 -10.55 8.24 10.56
CA ASN A 75 -10.18 9.33 9.67
C ASN A 75 -9.54 8.85 8.36
N ALA A 76 -9.24 7.55 8.25
CA ALA A 76 -8.57 6.98 7.09
C ALA A 76 -9.58 6.61 5.99
N ILE A 77 -9.57 7.38 4.89
CA ILE A 77 -10.27 7.01 3.66
C ILE A 77 -9.34 6.13 2.83
N CYS A 78 -9.47 4.82 3.05
CA CYS A 78 -8.77 3.81 2.29
C CYS A 78 -9.59 3.36 1.07
N ALA A 79 -8.91 3.05 -0.02
CA ALA A 79 -9.49 2.59 -1.27
C ALA A 79 -9.97 1.12 -1.24
N LYS A 80 -10.30 0.56 -0.06
CA LYS A 80 -10.99 -0.73 0.00
C LYS A 80 -12.35 -0.57 -0.65
N LYS A 81 -12.38 -0.91 -1.94
CA LYS A 81 -13.62 -1.10 -2.70
C LYS A 81 -14.32 -2.28 -2.03
N ASN A 82 -15.44 -1.98 -1.37
CA ASN A 82 -16.44 -2.98 -0.97
C ASN A 82 -16.73 -3.94 -2.14
#